data_AF-A0A1X7SXJ5-F1
#
_entry.id   AF-A0A1X7SXJ5-F1
#
_cell.length_a   1.000
_cell.length_b   1.000
_cell.length_c   1.000
_cell.angle_alpha   90.00
_cell.angle_beta   90.00
_cell.angle_gamma   90.00
#
_symmetry.space_group_name_H-M   'P 1'
#
loop_
_entity.id
_entity.type
_entity.pdbx_description
1 polymer ?
#
loop_
_entity_poly.entity_id
_entity_poly.type
_entity_poly.pdbx_seq_one_letter_code
_entity_poly.pdbx_strand_id
1 'polypeptide(L)'
;MNAYFGVMIIMGLMRLPALSNYWRRDPLFHCSIIADCMSRDRFYEVFRYLHFIGNTTITTPSNDRLYKGRQFLTMIGERFEVLYHPHCQCAIDEAMVPYKGRSSLK
;
A
#
# COMPACT_ATOMS: atom_id res chain seq x y z
N MET A 1 -13.21 0.24 2.02
CA MET A 1 -11.78 -0.14 1.86
C MET A 1 -11.50 -0.94 0.60
N ASN A 2 -12.32 -1.93 0.22
CA ASN A 2 -12.08 -2.74 -0.99
C ASN A 2 -11.90 -1.90 -2.27
N ALA A 3 -12.75 -0.89 -2.48
CA ALA A 3 -12.63 0.05 -3.61
C ALA A 3 -11.25 0.75 -3.66
N TYR A 4 -10.70 1.18 -2.52
CA TYR A 4 -9.39 1.82 -2.45
C TYR A 4 -8.27 0.86 -2.90
N PHE A 5 -8.28 -0.38 -2.39
CA PHE A 5 -7.29 -1.38 -2.81
C PHE A 5 -7.46 -1.78 -4.27
N GLY A 6 -8.69 -1.87 -4.78
CA GLY A 6 -8.96 -2.06 -6.21
C GLY A 6 -8.36 -0.95 -7.07
N VAL A 7 -8.56 0.32 -6.67
CA VAL A 7 -7.94 1.48 -7.33
C VAL A 7 -6.41 1.39 -7.29
N MET A 8 -5.81 1.04 -6.15
CA MET A 8 -4.35 0.87 -6.03
C MET A 8 -3.78 -0.22 -6.96
N ILE A 9 -4.50 -1.33 -7.13
CA ILE A 9 -4.12 -2.40 -8.07
C ILE A 9 -4.15 -1.88 -9.51
N ILE A 10 -5.22 -1.19 -9.90
CA ILE A 10 -5.37 -0.62 -11.25
C ILE A 10 -4.25 0.40 -11.54
N MET A 11 -3.94 1.29 -10.60
CA MET A 11 -2.83 2.24 -10.72
C MET A 11 -1.46 1.55 -10.83
N GLY A 12 -1.32 0.35 -10.29
CA GLY A 12 -0.13 -0.47 -10.45
C GLY A 12 0.08 -0.93 -11.89
N LEU A 13 -1.03 -1.22 -12.60
CA LEU A 13 -1.06 -1.65 -14.00
C LEU A 13 -0.94 -0.46 -14.97
N MET A 14 -1.68 0.63 -14.72
CA MET A 14 -1.71 1.83 -15.54
C MET A 14 -1.21 3.01 -14.71
N ARG A 15 0.03 3.44 -14.93
CA ARG A 15 0.64 4.56 -14.20
C ARG A 15 0.53 5.87 -14.98
N LEU A 16 -0.22 6.82 -14.44
CA LEU A 16 -0.27 8.20 -14.96
C LEU A 16 0.81 9.10 -14.33
N PRO A 17 1.23 10.20 -15.01
CA PRO A 17 2.29 11.09 -14.54
C PRO A 17 2.04 11.72 -13.16
N ALA A 18 0.78 11.93 -12.79
CA ALA A 18 0.40 12.46 -11.49
C ALA A 18 -0.83 11.73 -10.96
N LEU A 19 -0.91 11.56 -9.64
CA LEU A 19 -2.02 10.87 -8.98
C LEU A 19 -3.37 11.57 -9.21
N SER A 20 -3.40 12.88 -9.32
CA SER A 20 -4.65 13.60 -9.60
C SER A 20 -5.16 13.38 -11.03
N ASN A 21 -4.33 12.84 -11.94
CA ASN A 21 -4.68 12.67 -13.34
C ASN A 21 -5.81 11.65 -13.54
N TYR A 22 -5.90 10.61 -12.72
CA TYR A 22 -6.95 9.58 -12.86
C TYR A 22 -8.38 10.15 -12.74
N TRP A 23 -8.53 11.33 -12.13
CA TRP A 23 -9.82 12.03 -11.94
C TRP A 23 -9.95 13.29 -12.79
N ARG A 24 -8.99 13.58 -13.69
CA ARG A 24 -9.11 14.73 -14.60
C ARG A 24 -10.25 14.47 -15.59
N ARG A 25 -10.89 15.54 -16.05
CA ARG A 25 -11.90 15.50 -17.12
C ARG A 25 -11.28 15.46 -18.52
N ASP A 26 -9.99 15.73 -18.63
CA ASP A 26 -9.23 15.61 -19.88
C ASP A 26 -9.25 14.14 -20.35
N PRO A 27 -9.79 13.84 -21.54
CA PRO A 27 -9.88 12.48 -22.06
C PRO A 27 -8.54 11.75 -22.14
N LEU A 28 -7.42 12.47 -22.22
CA LEU A 28 -6.08 11.87 -22.24
C LEU A 28 -5.72 11.21 -20.90
N PHE A 29 -6.29 11.70 -19.80
CA PHE A 29 -5.95 11.27 -18.44
C PHE A 29 -7.13 10.64 -17.68
N HIS A 30 -8.35 10.88 -18.14
CA HIS A 30 -9.56 10.43 -17.46
C HIS A 30 -9.62 8.90 -17.43
N CYS A 31 -9.74 8.34 -16.23
CA CYS A 31 -9.83 6.92 -16.01
C CYS A 31 -11.18 6.61 -15.36
N SER A 32 -12.21 6.34 -16.17
CA SER A 32 -13.59 6.12 -15.69
C SER A 32 -13.67 5.03 -14.62
N ILE A 33 -12.97 3.91 -14.82
CA ILE A 33 -12.93 2.81 -13.85
C ILE A 33 -12.45 3.24 -12.44
N ILE A 34 -11.58 4.25 -12.35
CA ILE A 34 -11.14 4.83 -11.07
C ILE A 34 -12.08 5.96 -10.63
N ALA A 35 -12.39 6.90 -11.54
CA ALA A 35 -13.15 8.10 -11.24
C ALA A 35 -14.59 7.80 -10.78
N ASP A 36 -15.22 6.79 -11.38
CA ASP A 36 -16.59 6.36 -11.07
C ASP A 36 -16.64 5.51 -9.78
N CYS A 37 -15.55 4.82 -9.45
CA CYS A 37 -15.45 3.94 -8.28
C CYS A 37 -15.27 4.72 -6.97
N MET A 38 -14.47 5.79 -6.98
CA MET A 38 -14.17 6.58 -5.79
C MET A 38 -13.83 8.01 -6.19
N SER A 39 -14.41 9.01 -5.51
CA SER A 39 -14.02 10.40 -5.72
C SER A 39 -12.54 10.62 -5.37
N ARG A 40 -11.89 11.56 -6.08
CA ARG A 40 -10.50 11.96 -5.84
C ARG A 40 -10.25 12.30 -4.37
N ASP A 41 -11.13 13.11 -3.78
CA ASP A 41 -10.92 13.64 -2.44
C ASP A 41 -11.07 12.53 -1.39
N ARG A 42 -12.02 11.61 -1.57
CA ARG A 42 -12.12 10.40 -0.73
C ARG A 42 -10.89 9.50 -0.84
N PHE A 43 -10.34 9.35 -2.04
CA PHE A 43 -9.09 8.60 -2.22
C PHE A 43 -7.94 9.24 -1.43
N TYR A 44 -7.75 10.56 -1.54
CA TYR A 44 -6.69 11.27 -0.80
C TYR A 44 -6.87 11.21 0.71
N GLU A 45 -8.12 11.25 1.20
CA GLU A 45 -8.43 11.09 2.62
C GLU A 45 -7.98 9.71 3.11
N VAL A 46 -8.38 8.64 2.42
CA VAL A 46 -7.95 7.27 2.78
C VAL A 46 -6.44 7.13 2.67
N PHE A 47 -5.84 7.62 1.58
CA PHE A 47 -4.40 7.58 1.35
C PHE A 47 -3.60 8.26 2.47
N ARG A 48 -4.11 9.38 3.00
CA ARG A 48 -3.46 10.15 4.07
C ARG A 48 -3.61 9.51 5.45
N TYR A 49 -4.75 8.91 5.74
CA TYR A 49 -5.11 8.43 7.08
C TYR A 49 -5.14 6.89 7.19
N LEU A 50 -4.53 6.18 6.25
CA LEU A 50 -4.42 4.72 6.33
C LEU A 50 -3.47 4.33 7.47
N HIS A 51 -4.01 3.67 8.48
CA HIS A 51 -3.26 3.15 9.62
C HIS A 51 -3.60 1.67 9.85
N PHE A 52 -2.59 0.86 10.15
CA PHE A 52 -2.77 -0.57 10.48
C PHE A 52 -2.85 -0.82 11.99
N ILE A 53 -2.43 0.16 12.79
CA ILE A 53 -2.45 0.09 14.25
C ILE A 53 -3.02 1.39 14.82
N GLY A 54 -3.76 1.29 15.92
CA GLY A 54 -4.28 2.45 16.64
C GLY A 54 -3.15 3.23 17.30
N ASN A 55 -3.26 4.56 17.35
CA ASN A 55 -2.22 5.39 17.99
C ASN A 55 -2.17 5.19 19.52
N THR A 56 -3.24 4.69 20.12
CA THR A 56 -3.37 4.49 21.58
C THR A 56 -2.86 3.13 22.06
N THR A 57 -2.60 2.18 21.15
CA THR A 57 -2.11 0.84 21.52
C THR A 57 -0.61 0.82 21.81
N ILE A 58 0.10 1.93 21.58
CA ILE A 58 1.54 2.04 21.82
C ILE A 58 1.74 2.77 23.15
N THR A 59 1.85 1.99 24.22
CA THR A 59 2.02 2.52 25.59
C THR A 59 3.48 2.60 26.02
N THR A 60 4.39 1.95 25.29
CA THR A 60 5.84 1.95 25.58
C THR A 60 6.67 2.11 24.29
N PRO A 61 7.88 2.69 24.37
CA PRO A 61 8.81 2.70 23.24
C PRO A 61 9.15 1.26 22.86
N SER A 62 8.58 0.77 21.76
CA SER A 62 8.98 -0.51 21.19
C SER A 62 10.33 -0.37 20.50
N ASN A 63 11.23 -1.32 20.74
CA ASN A 63 12.48 -1.45 19.96
C ASN A 63 12.21 -1.85 18.50
N ASP A 64 11.00 -2.29 18.16
CA ASP A 64 10.61 -2.62 16.79
C ASP A 64 10.34 -1.36 15.97
N ARG A 65 11.29 -0.96 15.12
CA ARG A 65 11.15 0.19 14.21
C ARG A 65 9.99 0.03 13.20
N LEU A 66 9.52 -1.20 12.96
CA LEU A 66 8.43 -1.52 12.05
C LEU A 66 7.05 -1.61 12.72
N TYR A 67 6.93 -1.27 14.01
CA TYR A 67 5.70 -1.49 14.79
C TYR A 67 4.41 -1.01 14.11
N LYS A 68 4.45 0.10 13.34
CA LYS A 68 3.27 0.66 12.64
C LYS A 68 2.70 -0.27 11.56
N GLY A 69 3.53 -1.12 10.97
CA GLY A 69 3.15 -2.07 9.93
C GLY A 69 3.34 -3.53 10.34
N ARG A 70 3.91 -3.80 11.52
CA ARG A 70 4.27 -5.15 11.98
C ARG A 70 3.10 -6.12 11.89
N GLN A 71 1.94 -5.74 12.42
CA GLN A 71 0.75 -6.60 12.42
C GLN A 71 0.34 -7.01 10.99
N PHE A 72 0.41 -6.08 10.04
CA PHE A 72 0.09 -6.34 8.64
C PHE A 72 1.12 -7.25 7.97
N LEU A 73 2.41 -7.01 8.21
CA LEU A 73 3.49 -7.85 7.68
C LEU A 73 3.42 -9.28 8.22
N THR A 74 3.16 -9.44 9.52
CA THR A 74 2.97 -10.74 10.15
C THR A 74 1.79 -11.49 9.54
N MET A 75 0.63 -10.84 9.42
CA MET A 75 -0.57 -11.44 8.80
C MET A 75 -0.30 -11.94 7.37
N ILE A 76 0.44 -11.17 6.58
CA ILE A 76 0.79 -11.57 5.21
C ILE A 76 1.75 -12.76 5.21
N GLY A 77 2.80 -12.72 6.05
CA GLY A 77 3.77 -13.80 6.16
C GLY A 77 3.12 -15.13 6.51
N GLU A 78 2.27 -15.13 7.55
CA GLU A 78 1.51 -16.31 7.97
C GLU A 78 0.60 -16.85 6.85
N ARG A 79 0.01 -15.96 6.03
CA ARG A 79 -0.80 -16.40 4.89
C ARG A 79 0.02 -16.97 3.75
N PHE A 80 1.19 -16.43 3.46
CA PHE A 80 2.04 -16.99 2.41
C PHE A 80 2.57 -18.37 2.78
N GLU A 81 2.94 -18.59 4.04
CA GLU A 81 3.39 -19.90 4.54
C GLU A 81 2.29 -20.97 4.40
N VAL A 82 1.04 -20.62 4.70
CA VAL A 82 -0.09 -21.57 4.59
C VAL A 82 -0.46 -21.85 3.13
N LEU A 83 -0.39 -20.85 2.26
CA LEU A 83 -0.89 -20.93 0.88
C LEU A 83 0.13 -21.46 -0.12
N TYR A 84 1.43 -21.33 0.16
CA TYR A 84 2.48 -21.70 -0.77
C TYR A 84 3.62 -22.42 -0.08
N HIS A 85 3.90 -23.64 -0.56
CA HIS A 85 5.03 -24.45 -0.12
C HIS A 85 6.07 -24.46 -1.25
N PRO A 86 7.23 -23.84 -1.06
CA PRO A 86 8.28 -23.84 -2.08
C PRO A 86 8.76 -25.25 -2.42
N HIS A 87 9.21 -25.43 -3.67
CA HIS A 87 9.89 -26.66 -4.08
C HIS A 87 11.37 -26.65 -3.60
N CYS A 88 12.13 -27.67 -3.98
CA CYS A 88 13.51 -27.89 -3.51
C CYS A 88 14.50 -26.76 -3.81
N GLN A 89 14.31 -25.98 -4.88
CA GLN A 89 15.20 -24.87 -5.22
C GLN A 89 14.54 -23.53 -4.89
N CYS A 90 15.15 -22.79 -3.97
CA CYS A 90 14.74 -21.45 -3.57
C CYS A 90 15.89 -20.47 -3.82
N ALA A 91 15.57 -19.31 -4.36
CA ALA A 91 16.48 -18.17 -4.43
C ALA A 91 16.14 -17.18 -3.33
N ILE A 92 17.16 -16.67 -2.64
CA ILE A 92 17.02 -15.63 -1.62
C ILE A 92 17.80 -14.42 -2.11
N ASP A 93 17.11 -13.29 -2.22
CA ASP A 93 17.69 -12.03 -2.64
C ASP A 93 16.97 -10.87 -1.95
N GLU A 94 17.60 -9.71 -1.91
CA GLU A 94 17.08 -8.50 -1.28
C GLU A 94 16.32 -7.64 -2.30
N ALA A 95 15.14 -7.16 -1.92
CA ALA A 95 14.38 -6.21 -2.72
C ALA A 95 14.38 -4.83 -2.07
N MET A 96 14.89 -3.82 -2.79
CA MET A 96 14.88 -2.43 -2.33
C MET A 96 13.57 -1.74 -2.71
N VAL A 97 12.89 -1.14 -1.72
CA VAL A 97 11.75 -0.25 -1.94
C VAL A 97 12.23 1.20 -1.83
N PRO A 98 12.36 1.93 -2.95
CA PRO A 98 12.89 3.29 -2.92
C PRO A 98 11.95 4.22 -2.15
N TYR A 99 12.48 4.92 -1.15
CA TYR A 99 11.75 5.89 -0.36
C TYR A 99 12.54 7.19 -0.23
N LYS A 100 11.91 8.34 -0.46
CA LYS A 100 12.58 9.66 -0.37
C LYS A 100 12.31 10.41 0.94
N GLY A 101 11.30 10.02 1.72
CA GLY A 101 10.96 10.66 3.00
C GLY A 101 11.93 10.35 4.14
N ARG A 102 11.68 10.92 5.33
CA ARG A 102 12.45 10.59 6.55
C ARG A 102 11.97 9.24 7.08
N SER A 103 12.90 8.31 7.27
CA SER A 103 12.64 7.00 7.87
C SER A 103 13.89 6.56 8.63
N SER A 104 13.69 5.89 9.76
CA SER A 104 14.76 5.26 10.56
C SER A 104 15.19 3.89 10.03
N LEU A 105 14.60 3.46 8.91
CA LEU A 105 14.86 2.20 8.20
C LEU A 105 15.62 2.40 6.89
N LYS A 106 15.96 3.65 6.56
CA LYS A 106 16.84 3.97 5.43
C LYS A 106 18.28 3.68 5.76
#